data_AF-A0A7J2YF67-F1
#
_entry.id   AF-A0A7J2YF67-F1
#
_cell.length_a   1.000
_cell.length_b   1.000
_cell.length_c   1.000
_cell.angle_alpha   90.00
_cell.angle_beta   90.00
_cell.angle_gamma   90.00
#
_symmetry.space_group_name_H-M   'P 1'
#
loop_
_entity.id
_entity.type
_entity.pdbx_description
1 polymer ?
#
loop_
_entity_poly.entity_id
_entity_poly.type
_entity_poly.pdbx_seq_one_letter_code
_entity_poly.pdbx_strand_id
1 'polypeptide(L)'
;MVILYYFEAMKISSCIYEGKTGIMWRSSPPGSFLPWPKPSGILLVMSDVNFIDSMMYMYMIKTGVLKCIVILTWIFTSIYIVKAFLHG
;
A
#
# COMPACT_ATOMS: atom_id res chain seq x y z
N MET A 1 0.81 2.41 13.08
CA MET A 1 0.69 3.23 11.85
C MET A 1 1.14 2.47 10.60
N VAL A 2 2.42 2.12 10.45
CA VAL A 2 2.96 1.46 9.23
C VAL A 2 2.31 0.09 8.92
N ILE A 3 2.05 -0.73 9.94
CA ILE A 3 1.42 -2.04 9.74
C ILE A 3 -0.06 -1.93 9.33
N LEU A 4 -0.79 -0.95 9.88
CA LEU A 4 -2.18 -0.69 9.47
C LEU A 4 -2.23 -0.20 8.02
N TYR A 5 -1.34 0.71 7.66
CA TYR A 5 -1.20 1.16 6.28
C TYR A 5 -0.95 -0.03 5.34
N TYR A 6 -0.05 -0.95 5.71
CA TYR A 6 0.21 -2.15 4.91
C TYR A 6 -1.04 -2.99 4.68
N PHE A 7 -1.80 -3.31 5.73
CA PHE A 7 -3.01 -4.11 5.59
C PHE A 7 -4.09 -3.43 4.73
N GLU A 8 -4.32 -2.13 4.94
CA GLU A 8 -5.30 -1.39 4.13
C GLU A 8 -4.85 -1.27 2.67
N ALA A 9 -3.56 -1.03 2.42
CA ALA A 9 -3.01 -0.99 1.07
C ALA A 9 -3.16 -2.34 0.35
N MET A 10 -2.85 -3.45 1.03
CA MET A 10 -3.04 -4.80 0.48
C MET A 10 -4.52 -5.08 0.19
N LYS A 11 -5.42 -4.70 1.09
CA LYS A 11 -6.88 -4.85 0.90
C LYS A 11 -7.36 -4.09 -0.34
N ILE A 12 -7.02 -2.80 -0.45
CA ILE A 12 -7.46 -1.94 -1.55
C ILE A 12 -6.81 -2.30 -2.88
N SER A 13 -5.60 -2.88 -2.85
CA SER A 13 -4.93 -3.34 -4.07
C SER A 13 -5.71 -4.40 -4.85
N SER A 14 -6.62 -5.12 -4.20
CA SER A 14 -7.54 -6.07 -4.86
C SER A 14 -8.57 -5.39 -5.77
N CYS A 15 -8.81 -4.09 -5.56
CA CYS A 15 -9.70 -3.27 -6.38
C CYS A 15 -9.01 -2.76 -7.66
N ILE A 16 -7.74 -3.08 -7.87
CA ILE A 16 -7.03 -2.79 -9.11
C ILE A 16 -7.26 -3.92 -10.12
N TYR A 17 -7.40 -3.52 -11.37
CA TYR A 17 -7.44 -4.38 -12.54
C TYR A 17 -6.14 -4.20 -13.32
N GLU A 18 -5.46 -5.31 -13.63
CA GLU A 18 -4.30 -5.32 -14.51
C GLU A 18 -4.76 -5.74 -15.91
N GLY A 19 -4.82 -4.78 -16.83
CA GLY A 19 -5.17 -5.01 -18.23
C GLY A 19 -3.95 -4.99 -19.14
N LYS A 20 -4.17 -5.29 -20.43
CA LYS A 20 -3.13 -5.22 -21.47
C LYS A 20 -2.58 -3.80 -21.67
N THR A 21 -3.39 -2.78 -21.40
CA THR A 21 -3.08 -1.37 -21.61
C THR A 21 -2.52 -0.67 -20.36
N GLY A 22 -2.49 -1.34 -19.21
CA GLY A 22 -2.04 -0.76 -17.95
C GLY A 22 -2.90 -1.20 -16.77
N ILE A 23 -2.78 -0.47 -15.66
CA ILE A 23 -3.54 -0.71 -14.44
C ILE A 23 -4.65 0.33 -14.28
N MET A 24 -5.81 -0.14 -13.84
CA MET A 24 -7.03 0.66 -13.68
C MET A 24 -7.70 0.32 -12.35
N TRP A 25 -8.40 1.27 -11.75
CA TRP A 25 -9.36 0.97 -10.70
C TRP A 25 -10.59 0.29 -11.31
N ARG A 26 -11.13 -0.72 -10.64
CA ARG A 26 -12.35 -1.43 -11.09
C ARG A 26 -13.63 -0.60 -11.00
N SER A 27 -13.60 0.51 -10.27
CA SER A 27 -14.75 1.35 -9.99
C SER A 27 -14.40 2.85 -10.00
N SER A 28 -15.43 3.70 -10.00
CA SER A 28 -15.35 5.16 -9.91
C SER A 28 -16.16 5.71 -8.73
N PRO A 29 -15.73 6.83 -8.09
CA PRO A 29 -14.46 7.55 -8.28
C PRO A 29 -13.22 6.68 -8.02
N PRO A 30 -12.05 7.04 -8.59
CA PRO A 30 -10.81 6.28 -8.39
C PRO A 30 -10.46 6.21 -6.91
N GLY A 31 -9.87 5.08 -6.52
CA GLY A 31 -9.30 4.91 -5.18
C GLY A 31 -7.98 5.68 -5.05
N SER A 32 -7.32 5.55 -3.89
CA SER A 32 -5.97 6.06 -3.73
C SER A 32 -5.18 5.27 -2.70
N PHE A 33 -3.86 5.23 -2.83
CA PHE A 33 -2.96 4.71 -1.79
C PHE A 33 -2.44 5.82 -0.88
N LEU A 34 -2.38 7.06 -1.37
CA LEU A 34 -1.84 8.20 -0.64
C LEU A 34 -2.88 9.30 -0.40
N PRO A 35 -2.82 10.03 0.72
CA PRO A 35 -1.91 9.84 1.87
C PRO A 35 -2.29 8.63 2.76
N TRP A 36 -3.51 8.11 2.60
CA TRP A 36 -3.98 6.89 3.25
C TRP A 36 -4.75 6.04 2.25
N PRO A 37 -4.64 4.69 2.29
CA PRO A 37 -5.35 3.84 1.36
C PRO A 37 -6.87 4.04 1.47
N LYS A 38 -7.50 4.38 0.34
CA LYS A 38 -8.95 4.54 0.20
C LYS A 38 -9.45 3.69 -0.96
N PRO A 39 -10.55 2.93 -0.77
CA PRO A 39 -11.13 2.15 -1.85
C PRO A 39 -11.67 3.06 -2.96
N SER A 40 -11.78 2.50 -4.17
CA SER A 40 -12.56 3.14 -5.24
C SER A 40 -14.06 3.14 -4.91
N GLY A 41 -14.80 4.01 -5.58
CA GLY A 41 -16.23 4.17 -5.35
C GLY A 41 -17.08 2.96 -5.78
N ILE A 42 -18.41 3.14 -5.73
CA ILE A 42 -19.37 2.05 -5.92
C ILE A 42 -19.73 1.85 -7.40
N LEU A 43 -19.46 2.82 -8.27
CA LEU A 43 -19.83 2.75 -9.68
C LEU A 43 -18.87 1.80 -10.41
N LEU A 44 -19.39 0.67 -10.91
CA LEU A 44 -18.65 -0.33 -11.68
C LEU A 44 -18.29 0.19 -13.08
N VAL A 45 -17.33 1.10 -13.13
CA VAL A 45 -16.73 1.63 -14.34
C VAL A 45 -15.23 1.73 -14.11
N MET A 46 -14.45 1.27 -15.10
CA MET A 46 -13.00 1.38 -15.04
C MET A 46 -12.60 2.84 -14.97
N SER A 47 -11.76 3.19 -13.99
CA SER A 47 -11.20 4.53 -13.87
C SER A 47 -9.68 4.46 -13.82
N ASP A 48 -9.02 5.47 -14.39
CA ASP A 48 -7.56 5.48 -14.47
C ASP A 48 -6.92 5.56 -13.09
N VAL A 49 -5.84 4.80 -12.90
CA VAL A 49 -4.98 4.97 -11.72
C VAL A 49 -4.06 6.16 -11.99
N ASN A 50 -4.03 7.12 -11.08
CA ASN A 50 -3.11 8.25 -11.21
C ASN A 50 -1.64 7.77 -11.17
N PHE A 51 -0.72 8.62 -11.64
CA PHE A 51 0.69 8.25 -11.76
C PHE A 51 1.33 7.80 -10.43
N ILE A 52 1.04 8.50 -9.33
CA ILE A 52 1.64 8.21 -8.03
C ILE A 52 1.13 6.87 -7.48
N ASP A 53 -0.18 6.66 -7.50
CA ASP A 53 -0.81 5.41 -7.06
C ASP A 53 -0.39 4.23 -7.95
N SER A 54 -0.11 4.48 -9.22
CA SER A 54 0.43 3.49 -10.14
C SER A 54 1.84 3.05 -9.73
N MET A 55 2.73 4.00 -9.43
CA MET A 55 4.07 3.67 -8.90
C MET A 55 3.99 2.94 -7.57
N MET A 56 3.12 3.38 -6.66
CA MET A 56 2.90 2.73 -5.36
C MET A 56 2.48 1.27 -5.54
N TYR A 57 1.50 1.00 -6.40
CA TYR A 57 1.05 -0.36 -6.66
C TYR A 57 2.16 -1.21 -7.30
N MET A 58 2.75 -0.75 -8.39
CA MET A 58 3.71 -1.55 -9.16
C MET A 58 5.00 -1.82 -8.39
N TYR A 59 5.56 -0.81 -7.71
CA TYR A 59 6.90 -0.91 -7.12
C TYR A 59 6.90 -1.16 -5.62
N MET A 60 5.83 -0.83 -4.89
CA MET A 60 5.79 -1.04 -3.44
C MET A 60 4.92 -2.22 -3.04
N ILE A 61 3.70 -2.30 -3.58
CA ILE A 61 2.71 -3.31 -3.17
C ILE A 61 2.97 -4.63 -3.89
N LYS A 62 2.99 -4.62 -5.23
CA LYS A 62 3.07 -5.83 -6.06
C LYS A 62 4.40 -6.58 -5.90
N THR A 63 5.51 -5.85 -5.80
CA THR A 63 6.86 -6.41 -5.58
C THR A 63 7.08 -6.88 -4.14
N GLY A 64 6.19 -6.55 -3.20
CA GLY A 64 6.36 -6.85 -1.79
C GLY A 64 7.37 -5.94 -1.05
N VAL A 65 7.90 -4.89 -1.69
CA VAL A 65 8.81 -3.92 -1.04
C VAL A 65 8.18 -3.32 0.22
N LEU A 66 6.87 -3.02 0.19
CA LEU A 66 6.16 -2.51 1.36
C LEU A 66 6.18 -3.50 2.54
N LYS A 67 6.08 -4.81 2.27
CA LYS A 67 6.21 -5.86 3.29
C LYS A 67 7.62 -5.87 3.90
N CYS A 68 8.66 -5.75 3.07
CA CYS A 68 10.04 -5.66 3.53
C CYS A 68 10.25 -4.43 4.43
N ILE A 69 9.72 -3.26 4.04
CA ILE A 69 9.79 -2.03 4.85
C ILE A 69 9.11 -2.23 6.20
N VAL A 70 7.92 -2.84 6.24
CA VAL A 70 7.20 -3.12 7.49
C VAL A 70 8.05 -4.01 8.41
N ILE A 71 8.62 -5.10 7.88
CA ILE A 71 9.45 -6.03 8.66
C ILE A 71 10.70 -5.32 9.20
N LEU A 72 11.41 -4.57 8.35
CA LEU A 72 12.61 -3.82 8.76
C LEU A 72 12.28 -2.80 9.85
N THR A 73 11.17 -2.08 9.72
CA THR A 73 10.72 -1.11 10.73
C THR A 73 10.52 -1.78 12.09
N TRP A 74 9.91 -2.98 12.11
CA TRP A 74 9.73 -3.75 13.33
C TRP A 74 11.06 -4.26 13.91
N ILE A 75 11.97 -4.76 13.07
CA ILE A 75 13.30 -5.20 13.51
C ILE A 75 14.05 -4.04 14.17
N PHE A 76 14.11 -2.88 13.53
CA PHE A 76 14.79 -1.70 14.09
C PHE A 76 14.12 -1.22 15.39
N THR A 77 12.79 -1.20 15.44
CA THR A 77 12.05 -0.82 16.65
C THR A 77 12.37 -1.76 17.81
N SER A 78 12.37 -3.08 17.57
CA SER A 78 12.71 -4.08 18.58
C SER A 78 14.15 -3.96 19.06
N ILE A 79 15.13 -3.79 18.16
CA ILE A 79 16.54 -3.57 18.52
C ILE A 79 16.66 -2.32 19.38
N TYR A 80 15.97 -1.24 19.02
CA TYR A 80 16.01 0.02 19.75
C TYR A 80 15.44 -0.12 21.17
N ILE A 81 14.30 -0.80 21.32
CA ILE A 81 13.68 -1.08 22.62
C ILE A 81 14.60 -1.93 23.50
N VAL A 82 15.16 -3.01 22.96
CA VAL A 82 16.08 -3.89 23.70
C VAL A 82 17.33 -3.11 24.15
N LYS A 83 17.90 -2.30 23.26
CA LYS A 83 19.06 -1.47 23.61
C LYS A 83 18.74 -0.44 24.69
N ALA A 84 17.58 0.22 24.59
CA ALA A 84 17.10 1.18 25.58
C ALA A 84 16.88 0.53 26.96
N PHE A 85 16.39 -0.71 27.00
CA PHE A 85 16.19 -1.44 28.24
C PHE A 85 17.50 -1.96 28.87
N LEU A 86 18.49 -2.32 28.04
CA LEU A 86 19.79 -2.83 28.52
C LEU A 86 20.75 -1.72 29.01
N HIS A 87 20.58 -0.48 28.55
CA HIS A 87 21.41 0.67 28.94
C HIS A 87 20.64 1.71 29.79
N GLY A 88 19.42 1.38 30.21
CA GLY A 88 18.58 2.19 31.09
C GLY A 88 18.58 1.72 32.53
#